data_AF-A0A7J4TLR2-F1
#
_entry.id   AF-A0A7J4TLR2-F1
#
_cell.length_a   1.000
_cell.length_b   1.000
_cell.length_c   1.000
_cell.angle_alpha   90.00
_cell.angle_beta   90.00
_cell.angle_gamma   90.00
#
_symmetry.space_group_name_H-M   'P 1'
#
loop_
_entity.id
_entity.type
_entity.pdbx_description
1 polymer ?
#
loop_
_entity_poly.entity_id
_entity_poly.type
_entity_poly.pdbx_seq_one_letter_code
_entity_poly.pdbx_strand_id
1 'polypeptide(L)'
;LPVYALLGAAFFSAYQGWVIFSLYILGIVVAIVMAAIFKKTIFKGMSAPFVMELPPYRIPTAKGAIIHMWEKGVLFLKKAGTLILVLSVVIWALSSLPVGVEYASQESITGQIGTVLSPVFAPLGFGEWQATVA
;
A
#
# COMPACT_ATOMS: atom_id res chain seq x y z
N LEU A 1 0.91 7.95 -9.68
CA LEU A 1 0.73 8.88 -10.83
C LEU A 1 -0.74 9.27 -11.04
N PRO A 2 -1.72 8.33 -11.12
CA PRO A 2 -3.11 8.68 -11.46
C PRO A 2 -3.74 9.69 -10.49
N VAL A 3 -3.52 9.50 -9.18
CA VAL A 3 -4.01 10.42 -8.13
C VAL A 3 -3.41 11.83 -8.28
N TYR A 4 -2.08 11.95 -8.45
CA TYR A 4 -1.43 13.25 -8.64
C TYR A 4 -1.88 13.96 -9.92
N ALA A 5 -2.08 13.20 -11.00
CA ALA A 5 -2.59 13.74 -12.25
C ALA A 5 -4.04 14.22 -12.12
N LEU A 6 -4.89 13.43 -11.45
CA LEU A 6 -6.30 13.78 -11.20
C LEU A 6 -6.41 15.03 -10.33
N LEU A 7 -5.70 15.08 -9.20
CA LEU A 7 -5.72 16.25 -8.30
C LEU A 7 -5.09 17.48 -8.96
N GLY A 8 -3.98 17.30 -9.68
CA GLY A 8 -3.34 18.40 -10.41
C GLY A 8 -4.25 18.99 -11.47
N ALA A 9 -4.99 18.16 -12.21
CA ALA A 9 -5.96 18.62 -13.20
C ALA A 9 -7.19 19.29 -12.56
N ALA A 10 -7.69 18.75 -11.46
CA ALA A 10 -8.90 19.24 -10.78
C ALA A 10 -8.70 20.59 -10.10
N PHE A 11 -7.54 20.81 -9.46
CA PHE A 11 -7.28 22.01 -8.65
C PHE A 11 -6.33 23.02 -9.31
N PHE A 12 -5.46 22.58 -10.23
CA PHE A 12 -4.39 23.39 -10.80
C PHE A 12 -4.27 23.22 -12.33
N SER A 13 -5.41 23.23 -13.04
CA SER A 13 -5.50 22.94 -14.47
C SER A 13 -4.50 23.71 -15.35
N ALA A 14 -4.22 24.98 -15.05
CA ALA A 14 -3.27 25.81 -15.79
C ALA A 14 -1.78 25.47 -15.53
N TYR A 15 -1.45 24.90 -14.37
CA TYR A 15 -0.06 24.68 -13.92
C TYR A 15 0.19 23.24 -13.42
N GLN A 16 -0.64 22.29 -13.84
CA GLN A 16 -0.64 20.91 -13.36
C GLN A 16 0.75 20.27 -13.37
N GLY A 17 1.48 20.43 -14.48
CA GLY A 17 2.84 19.88 -14.61
C GLY A 17 3.82 20.42 -13.57
N TRP A 18 3.78 21.74 -13.34
CA TRP A 18 4.65 22.39 -12.35
C TRP A 18 4.30 22.02 -10.92
N VAL A 19 3.00 21.90 -10.60
CA VAL A 19 2.56 21.49 -9.26
C VAL A 19 3.00 20.06 -8.97
N ILE A 20 2.76 19.12 -9.89
CA ILE A 20 3.20 17.72 -9.72
C ILE A 20 4.73 17.66 -9.58
N PHE A 21 5.47 18.38 -10.42
CA PHE A 21 6.92 18.43 -10.34
C PHE A 21 7.41 18.96 -8.97
N SER A 22 6.80 20.03 -8.46
CA SER A 22 7.16 20.61 -7.16
C SER A 22 6.92 19.63 -6.00
N LEU A 23 5.83 18.86 -6.04
CA LEU A 23 5.53 17.83 -5.03
C LEU A 23 6.59 16.73 -5.00
N TYR A 24 7.11 16.32 -6.16
CA TYR A 24 8.21 15.36 -6.23
C TYR A 24 9.49 15.91 -5.58
N ILE A 25 9.87 17.14 -5.92
CA ILE A 25 11.04 17.79 -5.32
C ILE A 25 10.87 17.93 -3.81
N LEU A 26 9.70 18.36 -3.34
CA LEU A 26 9.40 18.49 -1.92
C LEU A 26 9.50 17.13 -1.21
N GLY A 27 8.97 16.06 -1.80
CA GLY A 27 9.08 14.70 -1.26
C GLY A 27 10.53 14.25 -1.09
N ILE A 28 11.40 14.53 -2.07
CA ILE A 28 12.84 14.24 -1.98
C ILE A 28 13.48 15.01 -0.82
N VAL A 29 13.21 16.31 -0.72
CA VAL A 29 13.75 17.17 0.35
C VAL A 29 13.32 16.66 1.72
N VAL A 30 12.03 16.37 1.90
CA VAL A 30 11.49 15.82 3.16
C VAL A 30 12.13 14.48 3.49
N ALA A 31 12.30 13.58 2.51
CA ALA A 31 12.95 12.30 2.74
C ALA A 31 14.40 12.46 3.22
N ILE A 32 15.17 13.39 2.63
CA ILE A 32 16.54 13.70 3.04
C ILE A 32 16.57 14.27 4.47
N VAL A 33 15.67 15.21 4.78
CA VAL A 33 15.58 15.81 6.12
C VAL A 33 15.22 14.75 7.16
N MET A 34 14.22 13.92 6.89
CA MET A 34 13.81 12.83 7.79
C MET A 34 14.94 11.80 7.98
N ALA A 35 15.65 11.43 6.92
CA ALA A 35 16.82 10.56 7.02
C ALA A 35 17.91 11.15 7.91
N ALA A 36 18.18 12.46 7.79
CA ALA A 36 19.16 13.15 8.63
C ALA A 36 18.71 13.21 10.10
N ILE A 37 17.43 13.45 10.36
CA ILE A 37 16.85 13.43 11.72
C ILE A 37 16.95 12.03 12.31
N PHE A 38 16.50 11.00 11.60
CA PHE A 38 16.52 9.61 12.07
C PHE A 38 17.93 9.11 12.33
N LYS A 39 18.88 9.44 11.45
CA LYS A 39 20.31 9.15 11.66
C LYS A 39 20.82 9.73 12.99
N LYS A 40 20.33 10.91 13.40
CA LYS A 40 20.73 11.60 14.62
C LYS A 40 19.87 11.29 15.85
N THR A 41 18.76 10.56 15.72
CA THR A 41 17.84 10.32 16.84
C THR A 41 17.69 8.84 17.11
N ILE A 42 17.23 8.07 16.13
CA ILE A 42 16.87 6.66 16.28
C ILE A 42 18.07 5.74 16.04
N PHE A 43 18.93 6.05 15.07
CA PHE A 43 20.04 5.19 14.66
C PHE A 43 21.39 5.55 15.31
N LYS A 44 21.37 6.20 16.48
CA LYS A 44 22.59 6.46 17.25
C LYS A 44 23.07 5.18 17.93
N GLY A 45 24.31 4.74 17.64
CA GLY A 45 25.02 3.82 18.52
C GLY A 45 25.19 2.36 18.07
N MET A 46 24.83 1.98 16.84
CA MET A 46 25.22 0.64 16.34
C MET A 46 26.60 0.67 15.67
N SER A 47 27.62 1.13 16.40
CA SER A 47 28.99 0.72 16.08
C SER A 47 29.24 -0.60 16.81
N ALA A 48 28.68 -1.69 16.27
CA ALA A 48 29.10 -3.01 16.69
C ALA A 48 30.62 -3.11 16.46
N PRO A 49 31.41 -3.58 17.43
CA PRO A 49 32.82 -3.86 17.21
C PRO A 49 32.91 -4.80 16.01
N PHE A 50 33.56 -4.35 14.94
CA PHE A 50 33.81 -5.16 13.76
C PHE A 50 34.85 -6.22 14.15
N VAL A 51 34.39 -7.34 14.72
CA VAL A 51 35.20 -8.55 14.77
C VAL A 51 35.14 -9.13 13.36
N MET A 52 36.08 -8.71 12.54
CA MET A 52 36.17 -9.14 11.14
C MET A 52 36.86 -10.51 11.06
N GLU A 53 36.29 -11.51 11.71
CA GLU A 53 36.55 -12.90 11.35
C GLU A 53 35.62 -13.23 10.19
N LEU A 54 36.10 -13.05 8.95
CA LEU A 54 35.30 -13.38 7.78
C LEU A 54 35.11 -14.91 7.77
N PRO A 55 33.89 -15.44 7.99
CA PRO A 55 33.65 -16.85 7.79
C PRO A 55 33.92 -17.18 6.31
N PRO A 56 34.42 -18.38 6.00
CA PRO A 56 34.72 -18.76 4.62
C PRO A 56 33.45 -18.66 3.76
N TYR A 57 33.52 -17.83 2.71
CA TYR A 57 32.43 -17.64 1.76
C TYR A 57 32.19 -18.93 0.97
N ARG A 58 30.96 -19.47 1.06
CA ARG A 58 30.55 -20.64 0.28
C ARG A 58 29.77 -20.17 -0.93
N ILE A 59 30.30 -20.45 -2.13
CA ILE A 59 29.61 -20.12 -3.38
C ILE A 59 28.32 -20.94 -3.44
N PRO A 60 27.15 -20.30 -3.59
CA PRO A 60 25.89 -21.01 -3.71
C PRO A 60 25.89 -21.85 -4.99
N THR A 61 25.43 -23.09 -4.90
CA THR A 61 25.20 -23.90 -6.10
C THR A 61 23.91 -23.43 -6.78
N ALA A 62 23.91 -23.38 -8.12
CA ALA A 62 22.71 -22.99 -8.88
C ALA A 62 21.49 -23.84 -8.51
N LYS A 63 21.70 -25.16 -8.30
CA LYS A 63 20.68 -26.09 -7.85
C LYS A 63 20.10 -25.70 -6.49
N GLY A 64 20.95 -25.39 -5.50
CA GLY A 64 20.49 -24.98 -4.17
C GLY A 64 19.73 -23.65 -4.21
N ALA A 65 20.23 -22.68 -4.98
CA ALA A 65 19.56 -21.39 -5.15
C ALA A 65 18.15 -21.55 -5.76
N ILE A 66 18.01 -22.37 -6.80
CA ILE A 66 16.71 -22.62 -7.46
C ILE A 66 15.74 -23.33 -6.52
N ILE A 67 16.19 -24.36 -5.78
CA ILE A 67 15.34 -25.09 -4.82
C ILE A 67 14.82 -24.13 -3.75
N HIS A 68 15.70 -23.35 -3.13
CA HIS A 68 15.28 -22.41 -2.09
C HIS A 68 14.39 -21.29 -2.61
N MET A 69 14.66 -20.79 -3.82
CA MET A 69 13.78 -19.83 -4.49
C MET A 69 12.40 -20.43 -4.73
N TRP A 70 12.33 -21.67 -5.21
CA TRP A 70 11.07 -22.36 -5.48
C TRP A 70 10.28 -22.62 -4.20
N GLU A 71 10.91 -23.15 -3.16
CA GLU A 71 10.29 -23.40 -1.85
C GLU A 71 9.70 -22.11 -1.27
N LYS A 72 10.48 -21.03 -1.27
CA LYS A 72 10.00 -19.72 -0.79
C LYS A 72 8.91 -19.15 -1.67
N GLY A 73 9.02 -19.31 -2.99
CA GLY A 73 8.01 -18.87 -3.96
C GLY A 73 6.67 -19.57 -3.75
N VAL A 74 6.68 -20.89 -3.61
CA VAL A 74 5.46 -21.68 -3.34
C VAL A 74 4.87 -21.33 -1.98
N LEU A 75 5.71 -21.14 -0.94
CA LEU A 75 5.24 -20.73 0.37
C LEU A 75 4.56 -19.36 0.32
N PHE A 76 5.17 -18.39 -0.37
CA PHE A 76 4.59 -17.07 -0.59
C PHE A 76 3.26 -17.17 -1.34
N LEU A 77 3.21 -17.95 -2.43
CA LEU A 77 2.02 -18.09 -3.25
C LEU A 77 0.86 -18.72 -2.46
N LYS A 78 1.13 -19.72 -1.62
CA LYS A 78 0.12 -20.29 -0.72
C LYS A 78 -0.36 -19.25 0.30
N LYS A 79 0.57 -18.57 0.98
CA LYS A 79 0.22 -17.63 2.05
C LYS A 79 -0.55 -16.41 1.53
N ALA A 80 -0.03 -15.77 0.49
CA ALA A 80 -0.66 -14.62 -0.15
C ALA A 80 -1.92 -15.02 -0.92
N GLY A 81 -1.87 -16.12 -1.68
CA GLY A 81 -2.99 -16.60 -2.49
C GLY A 81 -4.20 -16.99 -1.65
N THR A 82 -3.99 -17.68 -0.52
CA THR A 82 -5.10 -18.01 0.40
C THR A 82 -5.71 -16.74 0.99
N LEU A 83 -4.89 -15.77 1.43
CA LEU A 83 -5.41 -14.53 1.99
C LEU A 83 -6.19 -13.72 0.95
N ILE A 84 -5.64 -13.55 -0.26
CA ILE A 84 -6.28 -12.82 -1.35
C ILE A 84 -7.58 -13.52 -1.74
N LEU A 85 -7.58 -14.84 -1.91
CA LEU A 85 -8.79 -15.58 -2.29
C LEU A 85 -9.90 -15.42 -1.25
N VAL A 86 -9.56 -15.56 0.04
CA VAL A 86 -10.53 -15.40 1.13
C VAL A 86 -11.10 -13.98 1.13
N LEU A 87 -10.25 -12.95 1.06
CA LEU A 87 -10.71 -11.56 1.04
C LEU A 87 -11.54 -11.26 -0.21
N SER A 88 -11.15 -11.75 -1.38
CA SER A 88 -11.92 -11.57 -2.62
C SER A 88 -13.29 -12.21 -2.53
N VAL A 89 -13.40 -13.43 -1.98
CA VAL A 89 -14.70 -14.10 -1.78
C VAL A 89 -15.56 -13.35 -0.78
N VAL A 90 -14.97 -12.86 0.32
CA VAL A 90 -15.69 -12.06 1.32
C VAL A 90 -16.20 -10.76 0.71
N ILE A 91 -15.34 -9.99 0.02
CA ILE A 91 -15.73 -8.73 -0.63
C ILE A 91 -16.79 -8.98 -1.70
N TRP A 92 -16.64 -10.03 -2.51
CA TRP A 92 -17.62 -10.42 -3.51
C TRP A 92 -18.97 -10.76 -2.87
N ALA A 93 -18.98 -11.53 -1.78
CA ALA A 93 -20.19 -11.91 -1.07
C ALA A 93 -20.89 -10.68 -0.47
N LEU A 94 -20.14 -9.80 0.21
CA LEU A 94 -20.70 -8.56 0.78
C LEU A 94 -21.23 -7.62 -0.30
N SER A 95 -20.59 -7.58 -1.47
CA SER A 95 -20.98 -6.73 -2.59
C SER A 95 -22.13 -7.30 -3.41
N SER A 96 -22.40 -8.60 -3.32
CA SER A 96 -23.46 -9.29 -4.08
C SER A 96 -24.73 -9.56 -3.27
N LEU A 97 -24.66 -9.44 -1.94
CA LEU A 97 -25.79 -9.65 -1.05
C LEU A 97 -26.42 -8.32 -0.61
N PRO A 98 -27.75 -8.26 -0.39
CA PRO A 98 -28.74 -9.33 -0.54
C PRO A 98 -29.09 -9.65 -2.01
N VAL A 99 -29.51 -10.90 -2.28
CA VAL A 99 -29.79 -11.36 -3.66
C VAL A 99 -30.92 -10.53 -4.27
N GLY A 100 -30.66 -9.94 -5.45
CA GLY A 100 -31.59 -9.06 -6.15
C GLY A 100 -31.16 -7.59 -6.20
N VAL A 101 -30.13 -7.21 -5.43
CA VAL A 101 -29.51 -5.88 -5.53
C VAL A 101 -28.44 -5.85 -6.62
N GLU A 102 -28.22 -4.67 -7.19
CA GLU A 102 -27.12 -4.46 -8.14
C GLU A 102 -25.77 -4.64 -7.44
N TYR A 103 -24.81 -5.26 -8.12
CA TYR A 103 -23.49 -5.56 -7.57
C TYR A 103 -22.77 -4.28 -7.11
N ALA A 104 -22.24 -4.28 -5.88
CA ALA A 104 -21.54 -3.15 -5.29
C ALA A 104 -22.36 -1.83 -5.30
N SER A 105 -23.68 -1.93 -5.19
CA SER A 105 -24.59 -0.79 -5.05
C SER A 105 -24.76 -0.35 -3.59
N GLN A 106 -25.44 0.77 -3.36
CA GLN A 106 -25.73 1.28 -2.02
C GLN A 106 -26.56 0.30 -1.18
N GLU A 107 -27.41 -0.50 -1.84
CA GLU A 107 -28.27 -1.47 -1.20
C GLU A 107 -27.53 -2.76 -0.83
N SER A 108 -26.35 -3.01 -1.41
CA SER A 108 -25.49 -4.12 -1.02
C SER A 108 -24.97 -3.96 0.40
N ILE A 109 -24.62 -5.06 1.08
CA ILE A 109 -24.07 -5.00 2.45
C ILE A 109 -22.83 -4.10 2.49
N THR A 110 -21.98 -4.18 1.47
CA THR A 110 -20.82 -3.31 1.30
C THR A 110 -21.22 -1.82 1.26
N GLY A 111 -22.26 -1.45 0.51
CA GLY A 111 -22.78 -0.08 0.44
C GLY A 111 -23.47 0.40 1.72
N GLN A 112 -24.15 -0.49 2.43
CA GLN A 112 -24.76 -0.20 3.73
C GLN A 112 -23.69 0.11 4.79
N ILE A 113 -22.62 -0.69 4.85
CA ILE A 113 -21.45 -0.41 5.71
C ILE A 113 -20.86 0.96 5.38
N GLY A 114 -20.72 1.28 4.09
CA GLY A 114 -20.29 2.60 3.63
C GLY A 114 -21.17 3.74 4.11
N THR A 115 -22.48 3.57 4.03
CA THR A 115 -23.45 4.57 4.46
C THR A 115 -23.42 4.78 5.98
N VAL A 116 -23.17 3.72 6.76
CA VAL A 116 -23.02 3.80 8.22
C VAL A 116 -21.72 4.51 8.62
N LEU A 117 -20.64 4.27 7.87
CA LEU A 117 -19.33 4.85 8.14
C LEU A 117 -19.16 6.27 7.56
N SER A 118 -19.93 6.65 6.55
CA SER A 118 -19.82 7.95 5.88
C SER A 118 -19.86 9.19 6.79
N PRO A 119 -20.62 9.27 7.91
CA PRO A 119 -20.56 10.43 8.79
C PRO A 119 -19.18 10.65 9.43
N VAL A 120 -18.35 9.60 9.56
CA VAL A 120 -16.98 9.72 10.06
C VAL A 120 -16.06 10.38 9.03
N PHE A 121 -16.34 10.15 7.74
CA PHE A 121 -15.55 10.67 6.63
C PHE A 121 -16.12 11.97 6.02
N ALA A 122 -17.34 12.36 6.42
CA ALA A 122 -17.98 13.61 6.02
C ALA A 122 -17.15 14.88 6.35
N PRO A 123 -16.46 15.01 7.52
CA PRO A 123 -15.58 16.15 7.80
C PRO A 123 -14.39 16.27 6.85
N LEU A 124 -14.00 15.17 6.20
CA LEU A 124 -12.92 15.12 5.23
C LEU A 124 -13.39 15.40 3.79
N GLY A 125 -14.69 15.64 3.58
CA GLY A 125 -15.30 15.82 2.26
C GLY A 125 -15.70 14.51 1.55
N PHE A 126 -15.64 13.37 2.25
CA PHE A 126 -15.98 12.05 1.71
C PHE A 126 -17.25 11.48 2.36
N GLY A 127 -18.31 12.29 2.41
CA GLY A 127 -19.61 11.89 2.99
C GLY A 127 -20.43 10.92 2.13
N GLU A 128 -19.95 10.59 0.93
CA GLU A 128 -20.57 9.62 0.03
C GLU A 128 -20.20 8.20 0.43
N TRP A 129 -21.17 7.28 0.35
CA TRP A 129 -20.97 5.88 0.75
C TRP A 129 -19.93 5.18 -0.14
N GLN A 130 -19.85 5.53 -1.42
CA GLN A 130 -18.86 4.99 -2.37
C GLN A 130 -17.44 5.35 -1.93
N ALA A 131 -17.22 6.61 -1.52
CA ALA A 131 -15.91 7.09 -1.09
C ALA A 131 -15.47 6.47 0.25
N THR A 132 -16.43 6.01 1.05
CA THR A 132 -16.18 5.38 2.34
C THR A 132 -15.81 3.89 2.23
N VAL A 133 -16.20 3.26 1.12
CA VAL A 133 -16.08 1.81 0.88
C VAL A 133 -14.95 1.46 -0.10
N ALA A 134 -14.55 2.43 -0.93
CA ALA A 134 -13.45 2.33 -1.89
C ALA A 134 -12.08 2.23 -1.23
#